data_AF-K2F853-F1
#
_entry.id   AF-K2F853-F1
#
_cell.length_a   1.000
_cell.length_b   1.000
_cell.length_c   1.000
_cell.angle_alpha   90.00
_cell.angle_beta   90.00
_cell.angle_gamma   90.00
#
_symmetry.space_group_name_H-M   'P 1'
#
loop_
_entity.id
_entity.type
_entity.pdbx_description
1 polymer ?
#
loop_
_entity_poly.entity_id
_entity_poly.type
_entity_poly.pdbx_seq_one_letter_code
_entity_poly.pdbx_strand_id
1 'polypeptide(L)' 'MLSSGKCVDMVPGGLTRVALTEGSLVVNSSQGGGTKDTWVLEN' A
#
# COMPACT_ATOMS: atom_id res chain seq x y z
N MET A 1 -10.10 3.30 7.20
CA MET A 1 -10.92 3.16 8.41
C MET A 1 -10.53 1.84 9.07
N LEU A 2 -9.92 1.87 10.26
CA LEU A 2 -9.85 0.70 11.12
C LEU A 2 -11.04 0.81 12.07
N SER A 3 -12.14 0.17 11.71
CA SER A 3 -13.32 0.11 12.56
C SER A 3 -13.03 -0.93 13.64
N SER A 4 -12.62 -0.49 14.83
CA SER A 4 -12.61 -1.35 16.02
C SER A 4 -14.07 -1.63 16.44
N GLY A 5 -14.77 -2.42 15.64
CA GLY A 5 -16.12 -2.94 15.86
C GLY A 5 -16.09 -4.46 15.84
N LYS A 6 -17.20 -5.09 16.26
CA LYS A 6 -17.33 -6.54 16.48
C LYS A 6 -16.99 -7.45 15.29
N CYS A 7 -16.71 -6.89 14.11
CA CYS A 7 -16.28 -7.59 12.90
C CYS A 7 -15.10 -6.85 12.25
N VAL A 8 -14.18 -7.62 11.67
CA VAL A 8 -13.03 -7.12 10.89
C VAL A 8 -13.41 -7.16 9.42
N ASP A 9 -13.61 -5.99 8.81
CA ASP A 9 -13.81 -5.84 7.37
C ASP A 9 -12.61 -5.11 6.74
N MET A 10 -12.28 -5.48 5.50
CA MET A 10 -11.25 -4.84 4.69
C MET A 10 -11.86 -4.27 3.41
N VAL A 11 -11.45 -3.06 3.05
CA VAL A 11 -11.84 -2.44 1.76
C VAL A 11 -11.02 -3.10 0.64
N PRO A 12 -11.61 -3.43 -0.52
CA PRO A 12 -10.90 -4.00 -1.66
C PRO A 12 -9.93 -2.97 -2.27
N GLY A 13 -8.72 -2.94 -1.73
CA GLY A 13 -7.66 -2.06 -2.17
C GLY A 13 -6.45 -2.13 -1.24
N GLY A 14 -5.37 -1.46 -1.61
CA GLY A 14 -4.15 -1.45 -0.82
C GLY A 14 -3.22 -0.31 -1.20
N LEU A 15 -2.31 -0.01 -0.28
CA LEU A 15 -1.19 0.91 -0.52
C LEU A 15 0.06 0.09 -0.77
N THR A 16 0.61 0.16 -1.98
CA THR A 16 1.85 -0.52 -2.34
C THR A 16 3.03 0.44 -2.19
N ARG A 17 4.10 -0.01 -1.50
CA ARG A 17 5.36 0.75 -1.43
C ARG A 17 6.29 0.36 -2.58
N VAL A 18 7.01 1.33 -3.13
CA VAL A 18 7.92 1.13 -4.27
C VAL A 18 9.29 1.74 -4.00
N ALA A 19 10.35 1.15 -4.55
CA ALA A 19 11.66 1.78 -4.63
C ALA A 19 11.73 2.56 -5.95
N LEU A 20 11.96 3.87 -5.89
CA LEU A 20 11.97 4.72 -7.10
C LEU A 20 13.32 4.71 -7.81
N THR A 21 14.39 4.33 -7.11
CA THR A 21 15.74 4.22 -7.66
C THR A 21 15.97 2.82 -8.21
N GLU A 22 16.46 2.72 -9.44
CA GLU A 22 16.78 1.45 -10.09
C GLU A 22 17.81 0.64 -9.27
N GLY A 23 17.57 -0.66 -9.13
CA GLY A 23 18.41 -1.55 -8.32
C GLY A 23 18.26 -1.39 -6.80
N SER A 24 17.52 -0.37 -6.32
CA SER A 24 17.24 -0.19 -4.90
C SER A 24 16.14 -1.12 -4.42
N LEU A 25 16.32 -1.67 -3.23
CA LEU A 25 15.28 -2.42 -2.49
C LEU A 25 14.65 -1.57 -1.38
N VAL A 26 15.07 -0.31 -1.23
CA VAL A 26 14.63 0.58 -0.17
C VAL A 26 13.37 1.31 -0.60
N VAL A 27 12.27 0.98 0.07
CA VAL A 27 10.95 1.59 -0.18
C VAL A 27 10.58 2.65 0.87
N ASN A 28 11.51 3.01 1.76
CA ASN A 28 11.32 4.08 2.73
C ASN A 28 11.38 5.45 2.04
N SER A 29 10.39 6.31 2.29
CA SER A 29 10.30 7.64 1.68
C SER A 29 11.49 8.54 1.96
N SER A 30 12.11 8.46 3.15
CA SER A 30 13.30 9.26 3.48
C SER A 30 14.53 8.88 2.65
N GLN A 31 14.48 7.77 1.89
CA GLN A 31 15.57 7.21 1.11
C GLN A 31 15.16 6.95 -0.36
N GLY A 32 14.17 7.69 -0.87
CA GLY A 32 13.74 7.57 -2.27
C GLY A 32 12.72 6.45 -2.52
N GLY A 33 12.05 5.97 -1.47
CA GLY A 33 10.85 5.15 -1.60
C GLY A 33 9.60 5.98 -1.89
N GLY A 34 8.58 5.33 -2.43
CA GLY A 34 7.29 5.97 -2.73
C GLY A 34 6.13 5.01 -2.50
N THR A 35 4.94 5.47 -2.87
CA THR A 35 3.70 4.68 -2.75
C THR A 35 2.89 4.71 -4.04
N LYS A 36 2.08 3.68 -4.26
CA LYS A 36 1.08 3.58 -5.32
C LYS A 36 -0.19 2.97 -4.76
N ASP A 37 -1.33 3.41 -5.27
CA ASP A 37 -2.62 2.79 -4.95
C ASP A 37 -2.77 1.47 -5.70
N THR A 38 -3.37 0.49 -5.02
CA THR A 38 -3.71 -0.83 -5.57
C THR A 38 -5.21 -0.97 -5.51
N TRP A 39 -5.86 -1.06 -6.66
CA TRP A 39 -7.30 -1.26 -6.76
C TRP A 39 -7.57 -2.73 -7.10
N VAL A 40 -8.40 -3.39 -6.29
CA VAL A 40 -8.87 -4.75 -6.55
C VAL A 40 -10.20 -4.62 -7.29
N LEU A 41 -10.23 -5.06 -8.55
CA LEU A 41 -11.44 -5.03 -9.36
C LEU A 41 -12.26 -6.30 -9.08
N GLU A 42 -13.57 -6.12 -8.89
CA GLU A 42 -14.54 -7.20 -8.78
C GLU A 42 -15.23 -7.43 -10.14
N ASN A 43 -15.57 -8.68 -10.46
CA ASN A 43 -16.21 -9.09 -11.71
C ASN A 43 -17.74 -9.06 -11.60
#